data_AF-A0A8H4AXN1-F1
#
_entry.id   AF-A0A8H4AXN1-F1
#
_cell.length_a   1.000
_cell.length_b   1.000
_cell.length_c   1.000
_cell.angle_alpha   90.00
_cell.angle_beta   90.00
_cell.angle_gamma   90.00
#
_symmetry.space_group_name_H-M   'P 1'
#
loop_
_entity.id
_entity.type
_entity.pdbx_description
1 polymer ?
#
loop_
_entity_poly.entity_id
_entity_poly.type
_entity_poly.pdbx_seq_one_letter_code
_entity_poly.pdbx_strand_id
1 'polypeptide(L)'
;MEETILFNDLVLSTVWNINDKLQLINIDSNRLKVNYMNPKDYKTVVIRANNPIPLQCSLFYFEVEITNERKNRMIGIGYCTKQMI
;
A
#
# COMPACT_ATOMS: atom_id res chain seq x y z
N MET A 1 18.53 -6.25 -2.32
CA MET A 1 18.72 -5.28 -3.42
C MET A 1 17.33 -5.04 -3.98
N GLU A 2 16.75 -3.86 -3.73
CA GLU A 2 15.42 -3.52 -4.29
C GLU A 2 15.60 -3.28 -5.79
N GLU A 3 15.01 -4.12 -6.63
CA GLU A 3 14.93 -3.84 -8.07
C GLU A 3 13.90 -2.72 -8.27
N THR A 4 14.38 -1.48 -8.29
CA THR A 4 13.60 -0.34 -8.77
C THR A 4 13.38 -0.54 -10.26
N ILE A 5 12.15 -0.89 -10.66
CA ILE A 5 11.79 -0.99 -12.08
C ILE A 5 11.80 0.43 -12.65
N LEU A 6 12.92 0.81 -13.25
CA LEU A 6 13.09 2.07 -13.98
C LEU A 6 12.41 1.91 -15.33
N PHE A 7 11.24 2.52 -15.50
CA PHE A 7 10.65 2.74 -16.82
C PHE A 7 10.98 4.18 -17.21
N ASN A 8 11.85 4.38 -18.22
CA ASN A 8 12.32 5.71 -18.64
C ASN A 8 12.87 6.59 -17.50
N ASP A 9 13.65 6.01 -16.57
CA ASP A 9 14.16 6.68 -15.37
C ASP A 9 13.11 7.12 -14.34
N LEU A 10 11.83 6.75 -14.52
CA LEU A 10 10.81 6.96 -13.50
C LEU A 10 10.90 5.90 -12.40
N VAL A 11 10.85 6.36 -11.16
CA VAL A 11 10.70 5.50 -10.00
C VAL A 11 9.21 5.22 -9.77
N LEU A 12 8.77 4.02 -10.12
CA LEU A 12 7.37 3.61 -10.01
C LEU A 12 7.01 3.04 -8.63
N SER A 13 5.73 3.14 -8.29
CA SER A 13 5.11 2.44 -7.16
C SER A 13 4.84 0.99 -7.55
N THR A 14 5.61 0.05 -7.01
CA THR A 14 5.53 -1.37 -7.39
C THR A 14 5.18 -2.29 -6.22
N VAL A 15 5.39 -1.85 -4.97
CA VAL A 15 5.17 -2.64 -3.76
C VAL A 15 4.73 -1.77 -2.58
N TRP A 16 4.15 -2.37 -1.56
CA TRP A 16 3.86 -1.70 -0.29
C TRP A 16 5.13 -1.35 0.48
N ASN A 17 5.12 -0.22 1.19
CA ASN A 17 6.26 0.24 1.97
C ASN A 17 6.26 -0.37 3.38
N ILE A 18 7.32 -1.10 3.72
CA ILE A 18 7.48 -1.72 5.04
C ILE A 18 7.68 -0.70 6.16
N ASN A 19 8.22 0.47 5.83
CA ASN A 19 8.55 1.53 6.79
C ASN A 19 7.47 2.62 6.86
N ASP A 20 6.60 2.69 5.85
CA ASP A 20 5.56 3.71 5.74
C ASP A 20 4.16 3.10 5.90
N LYS A 21 3.95 2.57 7.11
CA LYS A 21 2.73 1.89 7.52
C LYS A 21 2.46 2.10 9.00
N LEU A 22 1.20 2.09 9.39
CA LEU A 22 0.81 2.06 10.80
C LEU A 22 1.07 0.68 11.43
N GLN A 23 1.13 0.66 12.76
CA GLN A 23 1.19 -0.57 13.54
C GLN A 23 -0.01 -1.48 13.20
N LEU A 24 0.13 -2.79 13.44
CA LEU A 24 -0.91 -3.82 13.20
C LEU A 24 -1.13 -4.21 11.74
N ILE A 25 -0.32 -3.68 10.82
CA ILE A 25 -0.24 -4.14 9.43
C ILE A 25 0.98 -5.06 9.27
N ASN A 26 0.74 -6.26 8.75
CA ASN A 26 1.80 -7.14 8.25
C ASN A 26 1.79 -7.18 6.73
N ILE A 27 2.98 -7.23 6.14
CA ILE A 27 3.17 -7.35 4.69
C ILE A 27 3.86 -8.68 4.41
N ASP A 28 3.45 -9.37 3.35
CA ASP A 28 4.14 -10.57 2.90
C ASP A 28 5.56 -10.29 2.36
N SER A 29 6.31 -11.35 2.09
CA SER A 29 7.69 -11.27 1.60
C SER A 29 7.81 -10.54 0.26
N ASN A 30 6.81 -10.69 -0.60
CA ASN A 30 6.79 -10.08 -1.93
C ASN A 30 6.27 -8.64 -1.90
N ARG A 31 5.85 -8.17 -0.72
CA ARG A 31 5.37 -6.82 -0.47
C ARG A 31 4.15 -6.40 -1.30
N LEU A 32 3.31 -7.36 -1.69
CA LEU A 32 2.09 -7.12 -2.48
C LEU A 32 0.83 -7.46 -1.69
N LYS A 33 0.94 -8.25 -0.62
CA LYS A 33 -0.20 -8.64 0.22
C LYS A 33 -0.12 -7.98 1.59
N VAL A 34 -1.22 -7.33 1.98
CA VAL A 34 -1.39 -6.67 3.27
C VAL A 34 -2.35 -7.48 4.13
N ASN A 35 -1.94 -7.77 5.37
CA ASN A 35 -2.78 -8.45 6.35
C ASN A 35 -2.95 -7.57 7.59
N TYR A 36 -4.22 -7.27 7.93
CA TYR A 36 -4.55 -6.60 9.18
C TYR A 36 -4.53 -7.60 10.35
N MET A 37 -3.66 -7.36 11.32
CA MET A 37 -3.37 -8.31 12.39
C MET A 37 -4.29 -8.17 13.62
N ASN A 38 -5.00 -7.06 13.80
CA ASN A 38 -5.76 -6.86 15.03
C ASN A 38 -7.15 -7.53 14.95
N PRO A 39 -7.47 -8.47 15.86
CA PRO A 39 -8.74 -9.17 15.86
C PRO A 39 -9.83 -8.48 16.70
N LYS A 40 -9.48 -7.49 17.54
CA LYS A 40 -10.37 -7.02 18.63
C LYS A 40 -10.85 -5.57 18.49
N ASP A 41 -10.00 -4.66 17.99
CA ASP A 41 -10.38 -3.24 17.90
C ASP A 41 -10.62 -2.78 16.47
N TYR A 42 -11.64 -1.92 16.31
CA TYR A 42 -11.95 -1.17 15.09
C TYR A 42 -11.02 0.03 14.95
N LYS A 43 -9.71 -0.21 14.88
CA LYS A 43 -8.72 0.84 14.63
C LYS A 43 -8.49 0.98 13.14
N THR A 44 -8.68 2.19 12.61
CA THR A 44 -8.26 2.51 11.25
C THR A 44 -6.74 2.47 11.15
N VAL A 45 -6.23 1.73 10.18
CA VAL A 45 -4.80 1.65 9.88
C VAL A 45 -4.59 1.92 8.39
N VAL A 46 -3.42 2.44 8.06
CA VAL A 46 -3.08 2.90 6.70
C VAL A 46 -1.66 2.45 6.38
N ILE A 47 -1.43 2.16 5.11
CA ILE A 47 -0.13 1.87 4.51
C ILE A 47 -0.03 2.59 3.17
N ARG A 48 1.18 3.06 2.82
CA ARG A 48 1.49 3.63 1.52
C ARG A 48 2.35 2.69 0.68
N ALA A 49 2.33 2.89 -0.63
CA ALA A 49 3.29 2.25 -1.52
C ALA A 49 4.71 2.81 -1.32
N ASN A 50 5.71 2.14 -1.89
CA ASN A 50 7.12 2.52 -1.76
C ASN A 50 7.44 3.89 -2.38
N ASN A 51 6.71 4.32 -3.40
CA ASN A 51 6.94 5.56 -4.13
C ASN A 51 5.62 6.30 -4.42
N PRO A 52 5.64 7.64 -4.56
CA PRO A 52 4.47 8.38 -5.04
C PRO A 52 4.19 8.09 -6.53
N ILE A 53 2.99 8.42 -7.00
CA ILE A 53 2.65 8.42 -8.42
C ILE A 53 3.47 9.53 -9.11
N PRO A 54 4.31 9.21 -10.12
CA PRO A 54 5.08 10.23 -10.82
C PRO A 54 4.17 11.18 -11.62
N LEU A 55 4.50 12.48 -11.62
CA LEU A 55 3.74 13.50 -12.35
C LEU A 55 3.81 13.31 -13.88
N GLN A 56 4.83 12.61 -14.36
CA GLN A 56 4.99 12.28 -15.78
C GLN A 56 4.01 11.19 -16.24
N CYS A 57 3.37 10.46 -15.32
CA CYS A 57 2.31 9.52 -15.65
C CYS A 57 1.05 10.31 -16.05
N SER A 58 0.69 10.30 -17.34
CA SER A 58 -0.59 10.87 -17.79
C SER A 58 -1.80 10.06 -17.31
N LEU A 59 -1.61 8.76 -17.12
CA LEU A 59 -2.56 7.84 -16.53
C LEU A 59 -1.80 6.90 -15.59
N PHE A 60 -2.28 6.78 -14.36
CA PHE A 60 -1.78 5.81 -13.40
C PHE A 60 -2.92 4.87 -13.02
N TYR A 61 -2.64 3.57 -13.08
CA TYR A 61 -3.62 2.53 -12.82
C TYR A 61 -3.05 1.51 -11.85
N PHE A 62 -3.88 1.11 -10.89
CA PHE A 62 -3.59 0.01 -9.99
C PHE A 62 -4.90 -0.66 -9.58
N GLU A 63 -4.81 -1.94 -9.27
CA GLU A 63 -5.91 -2.74 -8.75
C GLU A 63 -5.56 -3.26 -7.37
N VAL A 64 -6.59 -3.54 -6.57
CA VAL A 64 -6.45 -4.20 -5.27
C VAL A 64 -7.48 -5.32 -5.20
N GLU A 65 -7.00 -6.55 -5.04
CA GLU A 65 -7.87 -7.71 -4.80
C GLU A 65 -8.16 -7.85 -3.30
N ILE A 66 -9.45 -7.92 -2.95
CA ILE A 66 -9.87 -8.18 -1.57
C ILE A 66 -9.91 -9.69 -1.33
N THR A 67 -8.84 -10.23 -0.75
CA THR A 67 -8.70 -11.68 -0.52
C THR A 67 -9.34 -12.21 0.77
N ASN A 68 -9.79 -11.32 1.67
CA ASN A 68 -10.47 -11.71 2.92
C ASN A 68 -11.43 -10.64 3.41
N GLU A 69 -12.72 -10.85 3.16
CA GLU A 69 -13.80 -10.02 3.67
C GLU A 69 -14.26 -10.55 5.03
N ARG A 70 -13.57 -10.17 6.11
CA ARG A 70 -14.11 -10.44 7.46
C ARG A 70 -15.29 -9.51 7.72
N LYS A 71 -16.38 -10.08 8.23
CA LYS A 71 -17.61 -9.36 8.60
C LYS A 71 -17.30 -8.13 9.49
N ASN A 72 -17.91 -7.00 9.18
CA ASN A 72 -17.76 -5.70 9.86
C ASN A 72 -16.39 -5.01 9.74
N ARG A 73 -15.53 -5.40 8.78
CA ARG A 73 -14.31 -4.63 8.47
C ARG A 73 -14.54 -3.71 7.29
N MET A 74 -14.10 -2.46 7.42
CA MET A 74 -14.14 -1.47 6.36
C MET A 74 -12.77 -1.43 5.67
N ILE A 75 -12.76 -1.43 4.34
CA ILE A 75 -11.53 -1.31 3.54
C ILE A 75 -11.67 -0.05 2.69
N GLY A 76 -10.75 0.89 2.88
CA GLY A 76 -10.62 2.08 2.03
C GLY A 76 -9.45 1.91 1.08
N ILE A 77 -9.66 2.21 -0.20
CA ILE A 77 -8.63 2.20 -1.23
C ILE A 77 -8.59 3.60 -1.86
N GLY A 78 -7.39 4.17 -2.01
CA GLY A 78 -7.24 5.51 -2.55
C GLY A 78 -5.81 6.03 -2.46
N TYR A 79 -5.68 7.35 -2.45
CA TYR A 79 -4.42 8.08 -2.43
C TYR A 79 -4.33 9.00 -1.21
N CYS A 80 -3.10 9.29 -0.78
CA CYS A 80 -2.84 10.27 0.28
C CYS A 80 -1.48 10.94 0.09
N THR A 81 -1.31 12.10 0.72
CA THR A 81 -0.01 12.78 0.81
C THR A 81 0.85 12.16 1.92
N LYS A 82 2.17 12.31 1.82
CA LYS A 82 3.12 11.77 2.81
C LYS A 82 2.87 12.23 4.26
N GLN A 83 2.29 13.41 4.46
CA GLN A 83 2.06 14.00 5.78
C GLN A 83 0.94 13.32 6.61
N MET A 84 0.20 12.36 6.04
CA MET A 84 -0.97 11.75 6.68
C MET A 84 -0.68 10.53 7.57
N ILE A 85 0.56 10.01 7.60
CA ILE A 85 0.98 8.85 8.42
C ILE A 85 2.22 9.24 9.20
#